data_AF-A0A399Y8T9-F1
#
_entry.id   AF-A0A399Y8T9-F1
#
_cell.length_a   1.000
_cell.length_b   1.000
_cell.length_c   1.000
_cell.angle_alpha   90.00
_cell.angle_beta   90.00
_cell.angle_gamma   90.00
#
_symmetry.space_group_name_H-M   'P 1'
#
loop_
_entity.id
_entity.type
_entity.pdbx_description
1 polymer ?
#
loop_
_entity_poly.entity_id
_entity_poly.type
_entity_poly.pdbx_seq_one_letter_code
_entity_poly.pdbx_strand_id
1 'polypeptide(L)'
;MVGTGVLMAVYLLVRPYGDAAGATTASAAAAFASTAWVVAHVCGALAIASFARLALRLADLDGGVVARAARTLSLASAVLVLPYYGAEAFGLHAIGRAAVAGDTGVLELVGAVRDQPVALTMFGLGLLALSAGGVLVAVAWARRGGRLAWAAWPLGVAVALFPAQFYLPPAGRMAYGVGYAVAAAVLLLAAARRHRVS
;
A
#
# COMPACT_ATOMS: atom_id res chain seq x y z
N MET A 1 4.07 8.21 10.57
CA MET A 1 2.70 7.83 10.96
C MET A 1 1.67 8.49 10.06
N VAL A 2 1.56 9.82 9.97
CA VAL A 2 0.66 10.50 9.00
C VAL A 2 0.95 10.09 7.54
N GLY A 3 2.23 9.97 7.19
CA GLY A 3 2.67 9.65 5.83
C GLY A 3 1.96 8.43 5.22
N THR A 4 1.98 7.27 5.91
CA THR A 4 1.36 6.04 5.36
C THR A 4 -0.14 6.21 5.10
N GLY A 5 -0.84 6.90 6.00
CA GLY A 5 -2.29 7.11 5.90
C GLY A 5 -2.66 7.99 4.71
N VAL A 6 -2.07 9.18 4.65
CA VAL A 6 -2.35 10.16 3.59
C VAL A 6 -1.93 9.61 2.23
N LEU A 7 -0.75 8.98 2.14
CA LEU A 7 -0.26 8.40 0.90
C LEU A 7 -1.17 7.27 0.39
N MET A 8 -1.70 6.43 1.27
CA MET A 8 -2.65 5.38 0.88
C MET A 8 -3.98 5.96 0.40
N ALA A 9 -4.50 6.99 1.06
CA ALA A 9 -5.69 7.69 0.58
C ALA A 9 -5.47 8.33 -0.79
N VAL A 10 -4.34 9.04 -0.98
CA VAL A 10 -4.01 9.63 -2.28
C VAL A 10 -3.89 8.57 -3.36
N TYR A 11 -3.24 7.44 -3.08
CA TYR A 11 -3.16 6.32 -4.03
C TYR A 11 -4.55 5.92 -4.52
N LEU A 12 -5.49 5.66 -3.62
CA LEU A 12 -6.78 5.09 -4.03
C LEU A 12 -7.81 6.13 -4.45
N LEU A 13 -7.70 7.39 -4.04
CA LEU A 13 -8.61 8.46 -4.46
C LEU A 13 -8.21 9.08 -5.81
N VAL A 14 -6.90 9.16 -6.11
CA VAL A 14 -6.41 9.83 -7.32
C VAL A 14 -6.21 8.86 -8.48
N ARG A 15 -6.05 7.56 -8.21
CA ARG A 15 -5.83 6.55 -9.26
C ARG A 15 -6.99 6.58 -10.28
N PRO A 16 -6.71 6.82 -11.57
CA PRO A 16 -7.74 6.68 -12.58
C PRO A 16 -8.09 5.19 -12.75
N TYR A 17 -9.39 4.88 -12.73
CA TYR A 17 -9.92 3.50 -12.74
C TYR A 17 -10.40 3.05 -14.13
N GLY A 18 -9.91 3.67 -15.21
CA GLY A 18 -10.31 3.31 -16.58
C GLY A 18 -9.96 1.87 -16.98
N ASP A 19 -9.09 1.20 -16.20
CA ASP A 19 -8.74 -0.22 -16.35
C ASP A 19 -9.70 -1.18 -15.63
N ALA A 20 -10.68 -0.68 -14.87
CA ALA A 20 -11.58 -1.52 -14.06
C ALA A 20 -12.50 -2.43 -14.89
N ALA A 21 -12.80 -2.05 -16.15
CA ALA A 21 -13.62 -2.84 -17.07
C ALA A 21 -12.78 -3.73 -18.02
N GLY A 22 -11.45 -3.64 -17.95
CA GLY A 22 -10.54 -4.38 -18.84
C GLY A 22 -9.27 -3.58 -19.15
N ALA A 23 -8.13 -4.29 -19.21
CA ALA A 23 -6.81 -3.68 -19.30
C ALA A 23 -6.38 -3.25 -20.72
N THR A 24 -7.06 -3.71 -21.76
CA THR A 24 -6.74 -3.45 -23.18
C THR A 24 -7.76 -2.55 -23.88
N THR A 25 -8.47 -1.73 -23.10
CA THR A 25 -9.52 -0.82 -23.58
C THR A 25 -8.97 0.59 -23.82
N ALA A 26 -9.69 1.41 -24.60
CA ALA A 26 -9.35 2.82 -24.77
C ALA A 26 -9.38 3.60 -23.44
N SER A 27 -10.30 3.26 -22.52
CA SER A 27 -10.34 3.85 -21.18
C SER A 27 -9.14 3.44 -20.33
N ALA A 28 -8.65 2.20 -20.47
CA ALA A 28 -7.43 1.75 -19.80
C ALA A 28 -6.20 2.49 -20.34
N ALA A 29 -6.09 2.62 -21.67
CA ALA A 29 -5.02 3.40 -22.30
C ALA A 29 -4.97 4.85 -21.77
N ALA A 30 -6.12 5.52 -21.73
CA ALA A 30 -6.22 6.89 -21.20
C ALA A 30 -5.88 6.95 -19.70
N ALA A 31 -6.31 5.97 -18.90
CA ALA A 31 -5.98 5.90 -17.48
C ALA A 31 -4.48 5.72 -17.26
N PHE A 32 -3.86 4.75 -17.94
CA PHE A 32 -2.43 4.49 -17.85
C PHE A 32 -1.60 5.70 -18.32
N ALA A 33 -2.00 6.36 -19.41
CA ALA A 33 -1.34 7.55 -19.95
C ALA A 33 -1.40 8.79 -19.02
N SER A 34 -2.25 8.77 -17.99
CA SER A 34 -2.42 9.91 -17.09
C SER A 34 -1.27 10.06 -16.10
N THR A 35 -0.81 11.29 -15.83
CA THR A 35 0.14 11.55 -14.73
C THR A 35 -0.44 11.17 -13.37
N ALA A 36 -1.78 11.23 -13.21
CA ALA A 36 -2.46 10.79 -12.00
C ALA A 36 -2.22 9.30 -11.71
N TRP A 37 -2.03 8.47 -12.74
CA TRP A 37 -1.65 7.07 -12.60
C TRP A 37 -0.31 6.93 -11.90
N VAL A 38 0.71 7.64 -12.38
CA VAL A 38 2.07 7.63 -11.82
C VAL A 38 2.05 8.12 -10.37
N VAL A 39 1.43 9.28 -10.13
CA VAL A 39 1.33 9.88 -8.78
C VAL A 39 0.67 8.91 -7.82
N ALA A 40 -0.46 8.31 -8.21
CA ALA A 40 -1.18 7.38 -7.38
C ALA A 40 -0.31 6.16 -6.99
N HIS A 41 0.31 5.50 -7.97
CA HIS A 41 1.12 4.31 -7.69
C HIS A 41 2.39 4.63 -6.89
N VAL A 42 3.05 5.77 -7.14
CA VAL A 42 4.16 6.23 -6.31
C VAL A 42 3.70 6.49 -4.87
N CYS A 43 2.52 7.10 -4.66
CA CYS A 43 1.95 7.25 -3.33
C CYS A 43 1.66 5.90 -2.67
N GLY A 44 1.14 4.91 -3.41
CA GLY A 44 0.93 3.55 -2.89
C GLY A 44 2.23 2.88 -2.44
N ALA A 45 3.28 2.98 -3.25
CA ALA A 45 4.63 2.54 -2.91
C ALA A 45 5.16 3.22 -1.64
N LEU A 46 5.08 4.55 -1.58
CA LEU A 46 5.55 5.32 -0.44
C LEU A 46 4.73 5.07 0.83
N ALA A 47 3.45 4.70 0.71
CA ALA A 47 2.62 4.29 1.84
C ALA A 47 3.18 3.01 2.46
N ILE A 48 3.44 1.97 1.65
CA ILE A 48 4.02 0.70 2.12
C ILE A 48 5.39 0.92 2.76
N ALA A 49 6.27 1.70 2.11
CA ALA A 49 7.58 2.05 2.67
C ALA A 49 7.45 2.83 4.00
N SER A 50 6.49 3.75 4.09
CA SER A 50 6.21 4.51 5.31
C SER A 50 5.68 3.63 6.44
N PHE A 51 4.89 2.61 6.13
CA PHE A 51 4.45 1.60 7.10
C PHE A 51 5.64 0.74 7.58
N ALA A 52 6.52 0.31 6.69
CA ALA A 52 7.75 -0.40 7.07
C ALA A 52 8.65 0.44 7.99
N ARG A 53 8.78 1.74 7.71
CA ARG A 53 9.49 2.69 8.59
C ARG A 53 8.83 2.82 9.97
N LEU A 54 7.50 2.76 10.04
CA LEU A 54 6.76 2.74 11.31
C LEU A 54 7.09 1.46 12.11
N ALA A 55 7.05 0.28 11.48
CA ALA A 55 7.40 -0.98 12.12
C ALA A 55 8.85 -1.01 12.63
N LEU A 56 9.78 -0.48 11.83
CA LEU A 56 11.17 -0.25 12.24
C LEU A 56 11.26 0.60 13.51
N ARG A 57 10.60 1.78 13.51
CA ARG A 57 10.62 2.66 14.68
C ARG A 57 10.00 2.02 15.92
N LEU A 58 8.96 1.20 15.75
CA LEU A 58 8.38 0.46 16.86
C LEU A 58 9.37 -0.54 17.46
N ALA A 59 10.13 -1.26 16.62
CA ALA A 59 11.17 -2.17 17.06
C ALA A 59 12.30 -1.47 17.80
N ASP A 60 12.72 -0.29 17.35
CA ASP A 60 13.76 0.51 18.02
C ASP A 60 13.33 0.97 19.42
N LEU A 61 12.04 1.21 19.63
CA LEU A 61 11.49 1.69 20.90
C LEU A 61 11.15 0.56 21.89
N ASP A 62 10.70 -0.59 21.39
CA ASP A 62 10.21 -1.69 22.22
C ASP A 62 11.27 -2.77 22.45
N GLY A 63 12.12 -3.05 21.46
CA GLY A 63 13.15 -4.08 21.55
C GLY A 63 12.62 -5.51 21.74
N GLY A 64 11.31 -5.75 21.70
CA GLY A 64 10.72 -7.08 21.85
C GLY A 64 10.81 -7.93 20.58
N VAL A 65 10.71 -9.26 20.76
CA VAL A 65 10.73 -10.24 19.64
C VAL A 65 9.63 -9.95 18.62
N VAL A 66 8.42 -9.61 19.08
CA VAL A 66 7.29 -9.31 18.18
C VAL A 66 7.53 -8.03 17.39
N ALA A 67 8.07 -6.98 18.02
CA ALA A 67 8.38 -5.74 17.33
C ALA A 67 9.49 -5.94 16.27
N ARG A 68 10.52 -6.74 16.59
CA ARG A 68 11.55 -7.14 15.60
C ARG A 68 10.97 -7.94 14.43
N ALA A 69 10.08 -8.89 14.69
CA ALA A 69 9.40 -9.65 13.64
C ALA A 69 8.53 -8.74 12.76
N ALA A 70 7.77 -7.82 13.37
CA ALA A 70 6.97 -6.82 12.65
C ALA A 70 7.83 -5.97 11.71
N ARG A 71 8.99 -5.49 12.19
CA ARG A 71 9.98 -4.78 11.38
C ARG A 71 10.45 -5.62 10.20
N THR A 72 10.92 -6.85 10.45
CA THR A 72 11.48 -7.72 9.41
C THR A 72 10.46 -7.99 8.30
N LEU A 73 9.23 -8.37 8.67
CA LEU A 73 8.18 -8.65 7.69
C LEU A 73 7.75 -7.41 6.92
N SER A 74 7.64 -6.25 7.59
CA SER A 74 7.24 -5.01 6.91
C SER A 74 8.31 -4.50 5.95
N LEU A 75 9.61 -4.65 6.29
CA LEU A 75 10.71 -4.33 5.39
C LEU A 75 10.80 -5.31 4.22
N ALA A 76 10.67 -6.62 4.48
CA ALA A 76 10.62 -7.63 3.43
C ALA A 76 9.47 -7.39 2.45
N SER A 77 8.29 -7.01 2.98
CA SER A 77 7.15 -6.59 2.17
C SER A 77 7.51 -5.43 1.23
N ALA A 78 8.11 -4.35 1.74
CA ALA A 78 8.50 -3.24 0.90
C ALA A 78 9.49 -3.67 -0.20
N VAL A 79 10.50 -4.48 0.13
CA VAL A 79 11.46 -4.99 -0.87
C VAL A 79 10.76 -5.81 -1.97
N LEU A 80 9.79 -6.63 -1.61
CA LEU A 80 9.14 -7.55 -2.53
C LEU A 80 8.00 -6.91 -3.35
N VAL A 81 7.27 -5.94 -2.78
CA VAL A 81 6.11 -5.31 -3.41
C VAL A 81 6.50 -4.13 -4.31
N LEU A 82 7.50 -3.33 -3.91
CA LEU A 82 7.82 -2.09 -4.61
C LEU A 82 8.23 -2.25 -6.08
N PRO A 83 8.94 -3.32 -6.50
CA PRO A 83 9.21 -3.55 -7.92
C PRO A 83 7.93 -3.65 -8.78
N TYR A 84 6.89 -4.33 -8.28
CA TYR A 84 5.61 -4.45 -8.98
C TYR A 84 4.94 -3.07 -9.11
N TYR A 85 4.96 -2.26 -8.06
CA TYR A 85 4.48 -0.89 -8.08
C TYR A 85 5.26 0.01 -9.05
N GLY A 86 6.57 -0.18 -9.19
CA GLY A 86 7.38 0.53 -10.17
C GLY A 86 7.01 0.17 -11.60
N ALA A 87 6.80 -1.13 -11.88
CA ALA A 87 6.34 -1.60 -13.18
C ALA A 87 4.95 -1.06 -13.52
N GLU A 88 4.02 -1.08 -12.56
CA GLU A 88 2.69 -0.46 -12.70
C GLU A 88 2.80 1.05 -12.95
N ALA A 89 3.58 1.77 -12.15
CA ALA A 89 3.66 3.23 -12.22
C ALA A 89 4.27 3.71 -13.53
N PHE A 90 5.42 3.13 -13.93
CA PHE A 90 6.22 3.67 -15.03
C PHE A 90 6.05 2.86 -16.31
N GLY A 91 6.00 1.53 -16.21
CA GLY A 91 5.86 0.64 -17.36
C GLY A 91 4.49 0.80 -18.03
N LEU A 92 3.41 0.68 -17.24
CA LEU A 92 2.06 0.85 -17.81
C LEU A 92 1.84 2.29 -18.28
N HIS A 93 2.42 3.29 -17.62
CA HIS A 93 2.33 4.66 -18.09
C HIS A 93 2.96 4.85 -19.48
N ALA A 94 4.15 4.28 -19.71
CA ALA A 94 4.78 4.30 -21.03
C ALA A 94 3.91 3.61 -22.09
N ILE A 95 3.35 2.44 -21.77
CA ILE A 95 2.42 1.70 -22.63
C ILE A 95 1.18 2.56 -22.95
N GLY A 96 0.55 3.14 -21.93
CA GLY A 96 -0.64 3.98 -22.09
C GLY A 96 -0.40 5.17 -23.02
N ARG A 97 0.73 5.88 -22.86
CA ARG A 97 1.07 7.00 -23.74
C ARG A 97 1.27 6.57 -25.19
N ALA A 98 1.91 5.43 -25.43
CA ALA A 98 2.10 4.90 -26.78
C ALA A 98 0.74 4.52 -27.41
N ALA A 99 -0.12 3.86 -26.65
CA ALA A 99 -1.46 3.48 -27.10
C ALA A 99 -2.33 4.71 -27.45
N VAL A 100 -2.32 5.76 -26.63
CA VAL A 100 -3.05 7.01 -26.91
C VAL A 100 -2.46 7.75 -28.12
N ALA A 101 -1.16 7.59 -28.41
CA ALA A 101 -0.51 8.14 -29.60
C ALA A 101 -0.80 7.36 -30.90
N GLY A 102 -1.57 6.27 -30.83
CA GLY A 102 -2.03 5.50 -31.99
C GLY A 102 -1.47 4.08 -32.08
N ASP A 103 -0.49 3.71 -31.26
CA ASP A 103 0.07 2.36 -31.22
C ASP A 103 -0.70 1.48 -30.23
N THR A 104 -1.97 1.18 -30.54
CA THR A 104 -2.86 0.47 -29.62
C THR A 104 -2.42 -0.97 -29.34
N GLY A 105 -1.62 -1.58 -30.21
CA GLY A 105 -1.09 -2.94 -30.06
C GLY A 105 -0.21 -3.12 -28.83
N VAL A 106 0.43 -2.05 -28.33
CA VAL A 106 1.26 -2.11 -27.11
C VAL A 106 0.46 -2.42 -25.84
N LEU A 107 -0.87 -2.30 -25.86
CA LEU A 107 -1.71 -2.68 -24.72
C LEU A 107 -1.64 -4.18 -24.41
N GLU A 108 -1.28 -5.02 -25.38
CA GLU A 108 -1.06 -6.46 -25.15
C GLU A 108 0.13 -6.72 -24.20
N LEU A 109 1.06 -5.76 -24.06
CA LEU A 109 2.17 -5.86 -23.11
C LEU A 109 1.74 -5.68 -21.66
N VAL A 110 0.54 -5.17 -21.38
CA VAL A 110 0.04 -4.99 -20.00
C VAL A 110 -0.02 -6.32 -19.26
N GLY A 111 -0.49 -7.38 -19.93
CA GLY A 111 -0.50 -8.74 -19.37
C GLY A 111 0.93 -9.25 -19.12
N ALA A 112 1.86 -9.03 -20.05
CA ALA A 112 3.25 -9.43 -19.88
C ALA A 112 3.93 -8.75 -18.67
N VAL A 113 3.53 -7.52 -18.33
CA VAL A 113 4.00 -6.82 -17.13
C VAL A 113 3.34 -7.37 -15.86
N ARG A 114 2.01 -7.53 -15.86
CA ARG A 114 1.23 -7.89 -14.66
C ARG A 114 1.30 -9.37 -14.29
N ASP A 115 1.35 -10.23 -15.29
CA ASP A 115 1.18 -11.69 -15.14
C ASP A 115 2.51 -12.44 -15.17
N GLN A 116 3.64 -11.71 -15.13
CA GLN A 116 4.96 -12.31 -15.07
C GLN A 116 5.09 -13.16 -13.78
N PRO A 117 5.42 -14.48 -13.87
CA PRO A 117 5.33 -15.39 -12.73
C PRO A 117 6.21 -15.03 -11.52
N VAL A 118 7.42 -14.51 -11.76
CA VAL A 118 8.34 -14.04 -10.71
C VAL A 118 7.79 -12.77 -10.07
N ALA A 119 7.29 -11.83 -10.88
CA ALA A 119 6.69 -10.59 -10.37
C ALA A 119 5.47 -10.88 -9.50
N LEU A 120 4.57 -11.76 -9.95
CA LEU A 120 3.41 -12.21 -9.18
C LEU A 120 3.80 -12.92 -7.89
N THR A 121 4.82 -13.78 -7.94
CA THR A 121 5.32 -14.50 -6.75
C THR A 121 5.89 -13.54 -5.72
N MET A 122 6.77 -12.62 -6.16
CA MET A 122 7.34 -11.59 -5.29
C MET A 122 6.24 -10.71 -4.69
N PHE A 123 5.32 -10.22 -5.52
CA PHE A 123 4.21 -9.39 -5.08
C PHE A 123 3.33 -10.12 -4.06
N GLY A 124 2.93 -11.37 -4.35
CA GLY A 124 2.12 -12.19 -3.44
C GLY A 124 2.79 -12.45 -2.09
N LEU A 125 4.06 -12.87 -2.09
CA LEU A 125 4.83 -13.06 -0.86
C LEU A 125 5.00 -11.74 -0.08
N GLY A 126 5.23 -10.65 -0.80
CA GLY A 126 5.33 -9.32 -0.23
C GLY A 126 4.02 -8.84 0.41
N LEU A 127 2.87 -9.17 -0.18
CA LEU A 127 1.54 -8.90 0.37
C LEU A 127 1.26 -9.73 1.63
N LEU A 128 1.62 -11.02 1.65
CA LEU A 128 1.50 -11.86 2.84
C LEU A 128 2.36 -11.34 3.99
N ALA A 129 3.61 -10.94 3.68
CA ALA A 129 4.50 -10.32 4.65
C ALA A 129 3.94 -8.97 5.16
N LEU A 130 3.31 -8.17 4.29
CA LEU A 130 2.64 -6.93 4.67
C LEU A 130 1.53 -7.21 5.69
N SER A 131 0.68 -8.19 5.39
CA SER A 131 -0.47 -8.49 6.22
C SER A 131 -0.06 -8.98 7.61
N ALA A 132 0.91 -9.90 7.66
CA ALA A 132 1.50 -10.36 8.92
C ALA A 132 2.17 -9.20 9.68
N GLY A 133 2.93 -8.33 8.98
CA GLY A 133 3.53 -7.13 9.55
C GLY A 133 2.51 -6.19 10.20
N GLY A 134 1.36 -5.97 9.53
CA GLY A 134 0.21 -5.22 10.05
C GLY A 134 -0.28 -5.73 11.41
N VAL A 135 -0.53 -7.03 11.50
CA VAL A 135 -0.97 -7.69 12.74
C VAL A 135 0.10 -7.58 13.82
N LEU A 136 1.37 -7.87 13.51
CA LEU A 136 2.44 -7.84 14.50
C LEU A 136 2.72 -6.42 15.02
N VAL A 137 2.57 -5.37 14.20
CA VAL A 137 2.63 -3.97 14.67
C VAL A 137 1.54 -3.71 15.71
N ALA A 138 0.31 -4.16 15.45
CA ALA A 138 -0.80 -4.00 16.39
C ALA A 138 -0.54 -4.76 17.70
N VAL A 139 -0.08 -6.01 17.62
CA VAL A 139 0.25 -6.84 18.80
C VAL A 139 1.41 -6.22 19.60
N ALA A 140 2.50 -5.82 18.95
CA ALA A 140 3.64 -5.17 19.62
C ALA A 140 3.21 -3.88 20.32
N TRP A 141 2.39 -3.05 19.67
CA TRP A 141 1.87 -1.84 20.29
C TRP A 141 0.97 -2.13 21.50
N ALA A 142 0.09 -3.12 21.39
CA ALA A 142 -0.84 -3.50 22.45
C ALA A 142 -0.12 -4.04 23.69
N ARG A 143 0.95 -4.81 23.50
CA ARG A 143 1.79 -5.36 24.58
C ARG A 143 2.48 -4.29 25.44
N ARG A 144 2.62 -3.07 24.93
CA ARG A 144 3.12 -1.92 25.71
C ARG A 144 2.12 -1.41 26.77
N GLY A 145 0.89 -1.92 26.79
CA GLY A 145 -0.09 -1.68 27.85
C GLY A 145 -0.69 -0.26 27.91
N GLY A 146 -1.55 0.00 28.91
CA GLY A 146 -2.18 1.30 29.14
C GLY A 146 -3.43 1.59 28.29
N ARG A 147 -4.09 2.72 28.57
CA ARG A 147 -5.43 3.09 28.05
C ARG A 147 -5.55 3.17 26.52
N LEU A 148 -4.44 3.27 25.81
CA LEU A 148 -4.37 3.41 24.35
C LEU A 148 -3.72 2.19 23.66
N ALA A 149 -3.66 1.04 24.34
CA ALA A 149 -3.13 -0.21 23.78
C ALA A 149 -3.88 -0.69 22.53
N TRP A 150 -5.16 -0.35 22.38
CA TRP A 150 -5.96 -0.76 21.23
C TRP A 150 -5.67 0.06 19.96
N ALA A 151 -5.06 1.24 20.07
CA ALA A 151 -5.04 2.25 19.01
C ALA A 151 -4.32 1.83 17.71
N ALA A 152 -3.47 0.80 17.76
CA ALA A 152 -2.80 0.28 16.57
C ALA A 152 -3.64 -0.77 15.80
N TRP A 153 -4.68 -1.35 16.42
CA TRP A 153 -5.51 -2.37 15.76
C TRP A 153 -6.21 -1.88 14.49
N PRO A 154 -6.86 -0.68 14.46
CA PRO A 154 -7.48 -0.20 13.23
C PRO A 154 -6.49 -0.16 12.06
N LEU A 155 -5.26 0.33 12.29
CA LEU A 155 -4.25 0.40 11.24
C LEU A 155 -3.71 -0.98 10.89
N GLY A 156 -3.43 -1.82 11.89
CA GLY A 156 -2.93 -3.17 11.69
C GLY A 156 -3.91 -4.04 10.88
N VAL A 157 -5.21 -3.92 11.16
CA VAL A 157 -6.28 -4.59 10.40
C VAL A 157 -6.39 -4.01 8.99
N ALA A 158 -6.36 -2.69 8.83
CA ALA A 158 -6.38 -2.07 7.51
C ALA A 158 -5.21 -2.57 6.65
N VAL A 159 -3.98 -2.60 7.19
CA VAL A 159 -2.80 -3.15 6.53
C VAL A 159 -2.97 -4.65 6.23
N ALA A 160 -3.49 -5.44 7.17
CA ALA A 160 -3.76 -6.86 6.96
C ALA A 160 -4.72 -7.13 5.81
N LEU A 161 -5.72 -6.26 5.64
CA LEU A 161 -6.73 -6.32 4.59
C LEU A 161 -6.30 -5.63 3.28
N PHE A 162 -5.07 -5.12 3.19
CA PHE A 162 -4.57 -4.52 1.96
C PHE A 162 -4.63 -5.44 0.74
N PRO A 163 -4.41 -6.77 0.83
CA PRO A 163 -4.63 -7.64 -0.34
C PRO A 163 -6.10 -7.71 -0.77
N ALA A 164 -7.04 -7.65 0.16
CA ALA A 164 -8.47 -7.77 -0.13
C ALA A 164 -9.00 -6.58 -0.94
N GLN A 165 -8.42 -5.38 -0.78
CA GLN A 165 -8.88 -4.19 -1.51
C GLN A 165 -8.73 -4.34 -3.04
N PHE A 166 -7.80 -5.18 -3.53
CA PHE A 166 -7.64 -5.41 -4.97
C PHE A 166 -8.88 -6.05 -5.61
N TYR A 167 -9.74 -6.70 -4.83
CA TYR A 167 -10.99 -7.30 -5.31
C TYR A 167 -12.20 -6.37 -5.19
N LEU A 168 -12.02 -5.16 -4.65
CA LEU A 168 -13.10 -4.19 -4.53
C LEU A 168 -13.30 -3.39 -5.83
N PRO A 169 -14.54 -2.98 -6.14
CA PRO A 169 -14.80 -2.00 -7.18
C PRO A 169 -14.17 -0.64 -6.82
N PRO A 170 -14.04 0.31 -7.77
CA PRO A 170 -13.39 1.60 -7.54
C PRO A 170 -13.85 2.32 -6.27
N ALA A 171 -15.16 2.42 -6.03
CA ALA A 171 -15.72 3.03 -4.83
C ALA A 171 -15.27 2.35 -3.53
N GLY A 172 -15.19 1.01 -3.53
CA GLY A 172 -14.71 0.25 -2.38
C GLY A 172 -13.22 0.48 -2.10
N ARG A 173 -12.39 0.57 -3.16
CA ARG A 173 -10.97 0.90 -3.02
C ARG A 173 -10.77 2.31 -2.46
N MET A 174 -11.52 3.28 -2.97
CA MET A 174 -11.52 4.66 -2.45
C MET A 174 -11.90 4.70 -0.96
N ALA A 175 -12.98 4.02 -0.58
CA ALA A 175 -13.42 3.93 0.81
C ALA A 175 -12.37 3.26 1.72
N TYR A 176 -11.72 2.19 1.23
CA TYR A 176 -10.61 1.55 1.94
C TYR A 176 -9.45 2.53 2.17
N GLY A 177 -9.07 3.32 1.17
CA GLY A 177 -7.99 4.33 1.30
C GLY A 177 -8.30 5.38 2.37
N VAL A 178 -9.53 5.89 2.41
CA VAL A 178 -9.99 6.83 3.45
C VAL A 178 -9.98 6.16 4.83
N GLY A 179 -10.52 4.95 4.94
CA GLY A 179 -10.52 4.19 6.19
C GLY A 179 -9.12 3.92 6.72
N TYR A 180 -8.17 3.59 5.84
CA TYR A 180 -6.76 3.42 6.17
C TYR A 180 -6.17 4.73 6.73
N ALA A 181 -6.46 5.87 6.11
CA ALA A 181 -5.98 7.18 6.59
C ALA A 181 -6.53 7.52 7.98
N VAL A 182 -7.82 7.27 8.23
CA VAL A 182 -8.44 7.45 9.54
C VAL A 182 -7.77 6.55 10.58
N ALA A 183 -7.54 5.28 10.26
CA ALA A 183 -6.86 4.33 11.14
C ALA A 183 -5.43 4.77 11.49
N ALA A 184 -4.68 5.31 10.51
CA ALA A 184 -3.35 5.87 10.75
C ALA A 184 -3.41 7.12 11.65
N ALA A 185 -4.42 7.97 11.49
CA ALA A 185 -4.62 9.15 12.32
C ALA A 185 -4.95 8.78 13.79
N VAL A 186 -5.77 7.75 14.02
CA VAL A 186 -6.07 7.23 15.37
C VAL A 186 -4.78 6.81 16.08
N LEU A 187 -3.92 6.02 15.43
CA LEU A 187 -2.64 5.61 16.02
C LEU A 187 -1.72 6.79 16.30
N LEU A 188 -1.63 7.75 15.37
CA LEU A 188 -0.83 8.96 15.55
C LEU A 188 -1.27 9.76 16.78
N LEU A 189 -2.57 10.02 16.90
CA LEU A 189 -3.13 10.77 18.02
C LEU A 189 -2.88 10.05 19.34
N ALA A 190 -2.98 8.71 19.34
CA ALA A 190 -2.64 7.91 20.51
C ALA A 190 -1.15 7.99 20.88
N ALA A 191 -0.26 7.95 19.90
CA ALA A 191 1.18 8.11 20.12
C ALA A 191 1.53 9.52 20.66
N ALA A 192 0.94 10.57 20.09
CA ALA A 192 1.14 11.94 20.55
C ALA A 192 0.66 12.15 21.99
N ARG A 193 -0.45 11.52 22.39
CA ARG A 193 -0.97 11.58 23.77
C ARG A 193 -0.06 10.85 24.76
N ARG A 194 0.53 9.71 24.38
CA ARG A 194 1.49 8.99 25.23
C ARG A 194 2.76 9.81 25.50
N HIS A 195 3.28 10.52 24.50
CA HIS A 195 4.47 11.37 24.65
C HIS A 195 4.26 12.59 25.56
N ARG A 196 3.03 13.06 25.76
CA ARG A 196 2.75 14.21 26.64
C ARG A 196 2.62 13.84 28.12
N VAL A 197 2.55 12.55 28.43
CA VAL A 197 2.31 12.03 29.79
C VAL A 197 3.57 11.35 30.38
N SER A 198 4.59 11.11 29.55
CA SER A 198 5.94 10.62 29.93
C SER A 198 6.90 11.78 30.12
#